data_AF-A0A954WNC6-F1
#
_entry.id   AF-A0A954WNC6-F1
#
_cell.length_a   1.000
_cell.length_b   1.000
_cell.length_c   1.000
_cell.angle_alpha   90.00
_cell.angle_beta   90.00
_cell.angle_gamma   90.00
#
_symmetry.space_group_name_H-M   'P 1'
#
loop_
_entity.id
_entity.type
_entity.pdbx_description
1 polymer ?
#
loop_
_entity_poly.entity_id
_entity_poly.type
_entity_poly.pdbx_seq_one_letter_code
_entity_poly.pdbx_strand_id
1 'polypeptide(L)'
;EIAQSPWGTGSFPNFTAADLDQDGDLDFVAELLQSNELWYFENRPIGDANNDGVFNSSDLVKIFQAGEYEDEIAENSTFEEGDWNGDGDFDSSDLVAAFQAGTYQANAVARLGGIAAATELIFDMDASKDHRTRVFIP
;
A
#
# COMPACT_ATOMS: atom_id res chain seq x y z
N GLU A 1 -22.10 35.67 -17.93
CA GLU A 1 -21.04 36.11 -17.00
C GLU A 1 -20.98 35.06 -15.90
N ILE A 2 -19.91 34.25 -15.85
CA ILE A 2 -19.81 33.14 -14.90
C ILE A 2 -18.93 33.63 -13.76
N ALA A 3 -19.47 33.62 -12.54
CA ALA A 3 -18.80 34.10 -11.34
C ALA A 3 -17.48 33.34 -11.12
N GLN A 4 -16.38 34.08 -10.96
CA GLN A 4 -15.11 33.51 -10.52
C GLN A 4 -15.26 33.02 -9.07
N SER A 5 -14.79 31.79 -8.83
CA SER A 5 -14.74 31.14 -7.52
C SER A 5 -13.96 32.00 -6.50
N PRO A 6 -14.34 32.01 -5.20
CA PRO A 6 -13.72 32.86 -4.18
C PRO A 6 -12.26 32.49 -3.84
N TRP A 7 -11.78 31.36 -4.36
CA TRP A 7 -10.42 30.90 -4.13
C TRP A 7 -9.56 31.37 -5.30
N GLY A 8 -8.69 32.35 -5.01
CA GLY A 8 -7.90 33.06 -6.02
C GLY A 8 -7.20 32.12 -7.01
N THR A 9 -7.33 32.42 -8.30
CA THR A 9 -6.58 31.74 -9.36
C THR A 9 -5.14 32.25 -9.35
N GLY A 10 -4.33 31.71 -8.43
CA GLY A 10 -2.88 31.75 -8.52
C GLY A 10 -2.39 30.79 -9.62
N SER A 11 -1.18 31.01 -10.12
CA SER A 11 -0.48 30.04 -10.97
C SER A 11 -0.58 28.67 -10.34
N PHE A 12 -1.27 27.72 -10.99
CA PHE A 12 -1.37 26.36 -10.47
C PHE A 12 0.05 25.79 -10.37
N PRO A 13 0.52 25.35 -9.19
CA PRO A 13 1.75 24.57 -9.13
C PRO A 13 1.56 23.32 -10.00
N ASN A 14 2.61 22.88 -10.69
CA ASN A 14 2.56 21.55 -11.29
C ASN A 14 2.40 20.56 -10.12
N PHE A 15 1.28 19.82 -10.12
CA PHE A 15 1.06 18.73 -9.18
C PHE A 15 1.33 17.42 -9.89
N THR A 16 2.04 16.51 -9.22
CA THR A 16 2.16 15.12 -9.65
C THR A 16 1.72 14.26 -8.48
N ALA A 17 0.76 13.37 -8.75
CA ALA A 17 0.43 12.29 -7.85
C ALA A 17 0.93 10.99 -8.47
N ALA A 18 1.77 10.27 -7.74
CA ALA A 18 2.35 9.01 -8.14
C ALA A 18 2.76 8.27 -6.88
N ASP A 19 2.72 6.95 -6.93
CA ASP A 19 3.36 6.08 -5.94
C ASP A 19 4.89 6.21 -6.10
N LEU A 20 5.52 7.11 -5.33
CA LEU A 20 6.94 7.46 -5.45
C LEU A 20 7.82 6.54 -4.61
N ASP A 21 7.30 5.98 -3.52
CA ASP A 21 8.05 5.10 -2.63
C ASP A 21 7.72 3.59 -2.81
N GLN A 22 6.72 3.27 -3.63
CA GLN A 22 6.27 1.93 -4.02
C GLN A 22 5.53 1.16 -2.92
N ASP A 23 4.91 1.85 -1.98
CA ASP A 23 4.13 1.22 -0.91
C ASP A 23 2.67 0.91 -1.33
N GLY A 24 2.23 1.41 -2.49
CA GLY A 24 0.96 1.09 -3.12
C GLY A 24 -0.15 2.12 -2.92
N ASP A 25 0.13 3.25 -2.26
CA ASP A 25 -0.76 4.40 -2.26
C ASP A 25 -0.27 5.54 -3.18
N LEU A 26 -0.96 6.69 -3.20
CA LEU A 26 -0.59 7.81 -4.07
C LEU A 26 0.04 8.93 -3.25
N ASP A 27 1.33 9.19 -3.50
CA ASP A 27 2.00 10.38 -2.99
C ASP A 27 1.59 11.64 -3.72
N PHE A 28 1.91 12.78 -3.11
CA PHE A 28 1.73 14.09 -3.72
C PHE A 28 3.03 14.91 -3.71
N VAL A 29 3.40 15.40 -4.89
CA VAL A 29 4.50 16.37 -5.06
C VAL A 29 3.96 17.68 -5.62
N ALA A 30 4.34 18.78 -4.96
CA ALA A 30 4.06 20.14 -5.41
C ALA A 30 5.35 20.94 -5.60
N GLU A 31 5.42 21.66 -6.73
CA GLU A 31 6.47 22.64 -7.00
C GLU A 31 5.96 24.07 -6.75
N LEU A 32 6.62 24.80 -5.86
CA LEU A 32 6.32 26.22 -5.64
C LEU A 32 7.25 27.10 -6.50
N LEU A 33 6.77 27.48 -7.68
CA LEU A 33 7.54 28.20 -8.71
C LEU A 33 8.19 29.51 -8.25
N GLN A 34 7.66 30.14 -7.19
CA GLN A 34 8.14 31.42 -6.67
C GLN A 34 9.29 31.26 -5.65
N SER A 35 9.39 30.09 -5.00
CA SER A 35 10.42 29.79 -4.01
C SER A 35 11.42 28.73 -4.49
N ASN A 36 11.20 28.10 -5.65
CA ASN A 36 12.03 27.00 -6.16
C ASN A 36 12.15 25.86 -5.12
N GLU A 37 11.04 25.58 -4.45
CA GLU A 37 10.92 24.59 -3.39
C GLU A 37 10.01 23.45 -3.85
N LEU A 38 10.45 22.22 -3.57
CA LEU A 38 9.67 21.01 -3.80
C LEU A 38 9.13 20.55 -2.46
N TRP A 39 7.83 20.29 -2.42
CA TRP A 39 7.12 19.75 -1.27
C TRP A 39 6.66 18.33 -1.59
N TYR A 40 6.99 17.41 -0.69
CA TYR A 40 6.58 16.02 -0.72
C TYR A 40 5.58 15.77 0.40
N PHE A 41 4.47 15.12 0.07
CA PHE A 41 3.47 14.70 1.02
C PHE A 41 3.25 13.20 0.84
N GLU A 42 3.72 12.47 1.83
CA GLU A 42 3.45 11.05 2.03
C GLU A 42 1.99 10.87 2.43
N ASN A 43 1.31 9.90 1.81
CA ASN A 43 0.02 9.48 2.31
C ASN A 43 0.23 8.28 3.24
N ARG A 44 -0.44 8.27 4.39
CA ARG A 44 -0.29 7.16 5.33
C ARG A 44 -1.17 6.00 4.85
N PRO A 45 -0.62 4.79 4.66
CA PRO A 45 -1.44 3.66 4.25
C PRO A 45 -2.54 3.38 5.27
N ILE A 46 -3.75 3.09 4.78
CA ILE A 46 -4.81 2.54 5.64
C ILE A 46 -4.26 1.26 6.29
N GLY A 47 -4.36 1.17 7.61
CA GLY A 47 -3.83 0.04 8.37
C GLY A 47 -2.47 0.29 9.05
N ASP A 48 -1.71 1.31 8.66
CA ASP A 48 -0.41 1.62 9.27
C ASP A 48 -0.58 2.33 10.62
N ALA A 49 -0.96 1.60 11.67
CA ALA A 49 -1.20 2.17 13.00
C ALA A 49 0.08 2.67 13.68
N ASN A 50 1.26 2.15 13.33
CA ASN A 50 2.52 2.55 13.97
C ASN A 50 3.25 3.71 13.26
N ASN A 51 2.76 4.13 12.08
CA ASN A 51 3.30 5.20 11.24
C ASN A 51 4.72 4.87 10.74
N ASP A 52 4.95 3.62 10.34
CA ASP A 52 6.20 3.14 9.72
C ASP A 52 6.13 3.04 8.19
N GLY A 53 5.00 3.41 7.60
CA GLY A 53 4.74 3.36 6.16
C GLY A 53 4.34 1.96 5.67
N VAL A 54 4.10 0.99 6.55
CA VAL A 54 3.81 -0.39 6.14
C VAL A 54 2.71 -1.01 6.97
N PHE A 55 1.52 -1.20 6.39
CA PHE A 55 0.50 -2.01 7.04
C PHE A 55 0.93 -3.49 7.16
N ASN A 56 1.25 -3.94 8.38
CA ASN A 56 1.70 -5.29 8.68
C ASN A 56 1.20 -5.81 10.04
N SER A 57 1.74 -6.93 10.50
CA SER A 57 1.33 -7.54 11.77
C SER A 57 1.66 -6.67 13.00
N SER A 58 2.65 -5.78 12.90
CA SER A 58 3.04 -4.89 13.99
C SER A 58 1.95 -3.87 14.28
N ASP A 59 1.25 -3.39 13.25
CA ASP A 59 0.10 -2.50 13.38
C ASP A 59 -1.07 -3.20 14.04
N LEU A 60 -1.38 -4.42 13.58
CA LEU A 60 -2.41 -5.25 14.19
C LEU A 60 -2.13 -5.50 15.67
N VAL A 61 -0.87 -5.80 16.03
CA VAL A 61 -0.49 -5.98 17.44
C VAL A 61 -0.66 -4.67 18.22
N LYS A 62 -0.30 -3.52 17.62
CA LYS A 62 -0.45 -2.21 18.27
C LYS A 62 -1.91 -1.87 18.57
N ILE A 63 -2.81 -1.98 17.59
CA ILE A 63 -4.24 -1.64 17.79
C ILE A 63 -4.92 -2.61 18.77
N PHE A 64 -4.58 -3.91 18.73
CA PHE A 64 -5.13 -4.86 19.71
C PHE A 64 -4.57 -4.66 21.12
N GLN A 65 -3.43 -3.96 21.27
CA GLN A 65 -2.94 -3.53 22.59
C GLN A 65 -3.69 -2.32 23.14
N ALA A 66 -4.32 -1.50 22.29
CA ALA A 66 -5.21 -0.41 22.73
C ALA A 66 -6.45 -0.99 23.43
N GLY A 67 -6.98 -2.12 22.92
CA GLY A 67 -8.04 -2.87 23.57
C GLY A 67 -9.45 -2.37 23.28
N GLU A 68 -9.63 -1.63 22.18
CA GLU A 68 -10.90 -0.99 21.80
C GLU A 68 -11.70 -1.81 20.77
N TYR A 69 -11.17 -2.96 20.33
CA TYR A 69 -11.86 -3.82 19.37
C TYR A 69 -13.19 -4.31 19.93
N GLU A 70 -14.30 -3.86 19.32
CA GLU A 70 -15.66 -4.28 19.68
C GLU A 70 -15.95 -4.12 21.19
N ASP A 71 -15.53 -3.01 21.79
CA ASP A 71 -15.61 -2.76 23.24
C ASP A 71 -16.95 -2.16 23.73
N GLU A 72 -17.87 -1.87 22.81
CA GLU A 72 -19.17 -1.21 23.03
C GLU A 72 -19.09 0.25 23.50
N ILE A 73 -17.95 0.91 23.37
CA ILE A 73 -17.77 2.33 23.67
C ILE A 73 -17.75 3.10 22.36
N ALA A 74 -18.75 3.94 22.13
CA ALA A 74 -18.83 4.73 20.91
C ALA A 74 -17.83 5.90 20.90
N GLU A 75 -17.24 6.16 19.73
CA GLU A 75 -16.37 7.28 19.41
C GLU A 75 -15.11 7.37 20.29
N ASN A 76 -14.54 6.24 20.73
CA ASN A 76 -13.32 6.21 21.55
C ASN A 76 -12.05 5.85 20.79
N SER A 77 -12.12 5.51 19.50
CA SER A 77 -10.95 5.08 18.74
C SER A 77 -10.38 6.18 17.86
N THR A 78 -9.05 6.22 17.81
CA THR A 78 -8.29 6.97 16.80
C THR A 78 -7.75 6.06 15.71
N PHE A 79 -7.19 6.63 14.64
CA PHE A 79 -6.54 5.86 13.59
C PHE A 79 -5.40 4.96 14.11
N GLU A 80 -4.63 5.43 15.09
CA GLU A 80 -3.56 4.65 15.74
C GLU A 80 -4.08 3.51 16.63
N GLU A 81 -5.37 3.54 16.98
CA GLU A 81 -6.06 2.60 17.86
C GLU A 81 -6.98 1.64 17.10
N GLY A 82 -7.26 1.92 15.82
CA GLY A 82 -7.93 0.99 14.91
C GLY A 82 -9.04 1.58 14.04
N ASP A 83 -9.42 2.85 14.23
CA ASP A 83 -10.43 3.56 13.43
C ASP A 83 -9.88 3.92 12.03
N TRP A 84 -9.97 2.97 11.11
CA TRP A 84 -9.43 3.08 9.76
C TRP A 84 -10.49 3.45 8.73
N ASN A 85 -11.77 3.37 9.08
CA ASN A 85 -12.87 3.84 8.24
C ASN A 85 -13.32 5.29 8.59
N GLY A 86 -12.90 5.82 9.75
CA GLY A 86 -13.16 7.17 10.23
C GLY A 86 -14.53 7.37 10.88
N ASP A 87 -15.18 6.30 11.38
CA ASP A 87 -16.48 6.38 12.06
C ASP A 87 -16.37 6.54 13.58
N GLY A 88 -15.15 6.47 14.12
CA GLY A 88 -14.81 6.71 15.52
C GLY A 88 -14.75 5.47 16.39
N ASP A 89 -15.03 4.29 15.85
CA ASP A 89 -14.98 3.02 16.56
C ASP A 89 -13.91 2.09 15.95
N PHE A 90 -13.32 1.19 16.73
CA PHE A 90 -12.51 0.09 16.19
C PHE A 90 -13.34 -1.19 16.16
N ASP A 91 -13.83 -1.54 14.99
CA ASP A 91 -14.65 -2.73 14.80
C ASP A 91 -14.24 -3.57 13.57
N SER A 92 -15.03 -4.59 13.28
CA SER A 92 -14.77 -5.48 12.16
C SER A 92 -14.80 -4.77 10.80
N SER A 93 -15.49 -3.63 10.68
CA SER A 93 -15.58 -2.83 9.47
C SER A 93 -14.27 -2.09 9.16
N ASP A 94 -13.49 -1.69 10.18
CA ASP A 94 -12.14 -1.12 9.99
C ASP A 94 -11.16 -2.13 9.43
N LEU A 95 -11.20 -3.35 9.98
CA LEU A 95 -10.39 -4.46 9.46
C LEU A 95 -10.76 -4.72 8.00
N VAL A 96 -12.06 -4.73 7.68
CA VAL A 96 -12.54 -4.86 6.30
C VAL A 96 -12.04 -3.71 5.43
N ALA A 97 -12.11 -2.45 5.90
CA ALA A 97 -11.64 -1.28 5.16
C ALA A 97 -10.13 -1.39 4.86
N ALA A 98 -9.30 -1.73 5.86
CA ALA A 98 -7.85 -1.86 5.68
C ALA A 98 -7.46 -3.02 4.77
N PHE A 99 -8.14 -4.17 4.84
CA PHE A 99 -7.87 -5.27 3.90
C PHE A 99 -8.42 -4.98 2.49
N GLN A 100 -9.51 -4.22 2.36
CA GLN A 100 -10.00 -3.76 1.06
C GLN A 100 -9.07 -2.73 0.41
N ALA A 101 -8.35 -1.93 1.21
CA ALA A 101 -7.30 -1.04 0.71
C ALA A 101 -6.14 -1.81 0.05
N GLY A 102 -5.93 -3.07 0.42
CA GLY A 102 -4.93 -3.94 -0.22
C GLY A 102 -3.48 -3.61 0.14
N THR A 103 -3.27 -2.76 1.15
CA THR A 103 -1.96 -2.28 1.63
C THR A 103 -1.24 -3.30 2.53
N TYR A 104 -1.95 -4.32 3.05
CA TYR A 104 -1.37 -5.32 3.96
C TYR A 104 -0.23 -6.08 3.28
N GLN A 105 1.01 -5.73 3.64
CA GLN A 105 2.22 -6.24 3.00
C GLN A 105 2.23 -6.11 1.46
N ALA A 106 1.76 -4.99 0.91
CA ALA A 106 1.79 -4.67 -0.53
C ALA A 106 3.21 -4.69 -1.16
N ASN A 107 4.27 -4.72 -0.35
CA ASN A 107 5.65 -4.96 -0.76
C ASN A 107 6.01 -6.41 -1.15
N ALA A 108 5.04 -7.27 -1.45
CA ALA A 108 5.28 -8.58 -2.06
C ALA A 108 5.51 -8.50 -3.59
N VAL A 109 5.16 -7.41 -4.26
CA VAL A 109 5.32 -7.32 -5.74
C VAL A 109 6.77 -7.05 -6.16
N ALA A 110 7.61 -6.48 -5.28
CA ALA A 110 9.07 -6.56 -5.42
C ALA A 110 9.58 -8.02 -5.39
N ARG A 111 8.80 -8.97 -4.85
CA ARG A 111 9.11 -10.41 -4.90
C ARG A 111 8.65 -11.10 -6.19
N LEU A 112 7.88 -10.45 -7.07
CA LEU A 112 7.59 -11.01 -8.40
C LEU A 112 8.69 -10.74 -9.44
N GLY A 113 9.67 -9.89 -9.12
CA GLY A 113 11.00 -9.97 -9.76
C GLY A 113 11.72 -11.29 -9.41
N GLY A 114 11.29 -12.00 -8.35
CA GLY A 114 11.83 -13.27 -7.90
C GLY A 114 11.03 -14.51 -8.32
N ILE A 115 9.71 -14.42 -8.55
CA ILE A 115 8.93 -15.59 -9.01
C ILE A 115 8.84 -15.75 -10.54
N ALA A 116 9.19 -14.71 -11.31
CA ALA A 116 9.40 -14.87 -12.76
C ALA A 116 10.54 -15.89 -13.03
N ALA A 117 11.56 -15.94 -12.16
CA ALA A 117 12.61 -16.96 -12.24
C ALA A 117 12.16 -18.35 -11.74
N ALA A 118 11.21 -18.42 -10.79
CA ALA A 118 10.75 -19.69 -10.23
C ALA A 118 9.70 -20.39 -11.11
N THR A 119 8.89 -19.64 -11.87
CA THR A 119 7.92 -20.22 -12.81
C THR A 119 8.59 -20.72 -14.09
N GLU A 120 9.65 -20.04 -14.55
CA GLU A 120 10.49 -20.48 -15.67
C GLU A 120 11.31 -21.74 -15.33
N LEU A 121 11.64 -21.99 -14.04
CA LEU A 121 12.36 -23.20 -13.61
C LEU A 121 11.46 -24.45 -13.49
N ILE A 122 10.15 -24.30 -13.36
CA ILE A 122 9.22 -25.43 -13.21
C ILE A 122 8.76 -25.99 -14.57
N PHE A 123 8.78 -25.20 -15.65
CA PHE A 123 8.43 -25.68 -16.99
C PHE A 123 9.59 -26.33 -17.77
N ASP A 124 10.85 -26.11 -17.38
CA ASP A 124 12.01 -26.74 -18.04
C ASP A 124 12.40 -28.13 -17.47
N MET A 125 11.78 -28.59 -16.38
CA MET A 125 12.02 -29.93 -15.83
C MET A 125 11.21 -31.06 -16.46
N ASP A 126 10.34 -30.79 -17.44
CA ASP A 126 9.61 -31.82 -18.21
C ASP A 126 10.10 -31.98 -19.66
N ALA A 127 11.14 -31.24 -20.08
CA ALA A 127 11.76 -31.40 -21.40
C ALA A 127 12.95 -32.39 -21.41
N SER A 128 13.36 -32.94 -20.26
CA SER A 128 14.49 -33.89 -20.18
C SER A 128 14.09 -35.37 -20.00
N LYS A 129 12.80 -35.70 -20.22
CA LYS A 129 12.34 -37.08 -20.31
C LYS A 129 12.14 -37.57 -21.75
N ASP A 130 13.09 -37.27 -22.65
CA ASP A 130 13.33 -38.17 -23.78
C ASP A 130 14.62 -38.93 -23.58
N HIS A 131 14.44 -40.07 -22.91
CA HIS A 131 15.40 -41.11 -22.64
C HIS A 131 15.77 -41.84 -23.96
N ARG A 132 16.45 -41.17 -24.90
CA ARG A 132 17.03 -41.86 -26.07
C ARG A 132 18.48 -42.22 -25.84
N THR A 133 18.64 -43.29 -25.08
CA THR A 133 19.81 -44.17 -25.07
C THR A 133 20.13 -44.58 -26.52
N ARG A 134 21.16 -43.99 -27.13
CA ARG A 134 21.73 -44.52 -28.37
C ARG A 134 22.76 -45.58 -27.99
N VAL A 135 22.31 -46.84 -27.99
CA VAL A 135 23.18 -48.02 -27.91
C VAL A 135 23.95 -48.13 -29.23
N PHE A 136 25.27 -48.24 -29.12
CA PHE A 136 26.19 -48.49 -30.24
C PHE A 136 26.71 -49.92 -30.13
N ILE A 137 26.44 -50.82 -31.08
CA ILE A 137 27.27 -51.98 -31.53
C ILE A 137 26.63 -52.61 -32.81
N PRO A 138 27.36 -53.15 -33.81
CA PRO A 138 28.75 -52.95 -34.24
C PRO A 138 28.89 -52.17 -35.57
#